data_AF-A0A6G7ZQB6-F1
#
_entry.id   AF-A0A6G7ZQB6-F1
#
_cell.length_a   1.000
_cell.length_b   1.000
_cell.length_c   1.000
_cell.angle_alpha   90.00
_cell.angle_beta   90.00
_cell.angle_gamma   90.00
#
_symmetry.space_group_name_H-M   'P 1'
#
loop_
_entity.id
_entity.type
_entity.pdbx_description
1 polymer ?
#
loop_
_entity_poly.entity_id
_entity_poly.type
_entity_poly.pdbx_seq_one_letter_code
_entity_poly.pdbx_strand_id
1 'polypeptide(L)'
;MLNLLPDTAFQPSPEPAPEPVLRLASLHNALRAVDDFGGGPASDFDVDAGAQGWQRASAPARRCFDRRSATLVGVASAGLEAISAHRESSGAINPAAIDALAEELRAGLEGLEALLVR
;
A
#
# COMPACT_ATOMS: atom_id res chain seq x y z
N MET A 1 -8.76 -44.57 -25.64
CA MET A 1 -7.76 -44.45 -24.55
C MET A 1 -7.18 -43.05 -24.63
N LEU A 2 -7.61 -42.16 -23.74
CA LEU A 2 -7.05 -40.81 -23.62
C LEU A 2 -6.13 -40.82 -22.39
N ASN A 3 -4.82 -40.74 -22.62
CA ASN A 3 -3.85 -40.46 -21.57
C ASN A 3 -3.92 -38.97 -21.26
N LEU A 4 -4.57 -38.63 -20.15
CA LEU A 4 -4.49 -37.30 -19.54
C LEU A 4 -3.31 -37.30 -18.57
N LEU A 5 -2.25 -36.57 -18.93
CA LEU A 5 -1.33 -35.94 -17.99
C LEU A 5 -1.74 -34.46 -17.91
N PRO A 6 -1.72 -33.83 -16.73
CA PRO A 6 -0.44 -33.56 -16.09
C PRO A 6 -0.38 -34.00 -14.63
N ASP A 7 0.79 -34.55 -14.29
CA ASP A 7 1.34 -34.55 -12.95
C ASP A 7 1.43 -33.09 -12.48
N THR A 8 0.35 -32.61 -11.88
CA THR A 8 0.28 -31.27 -11.33
C THR A 8 0.98 -31.36 -9.99
N ALA A 9 2.32 -31.36 -10.03
CA ALA A 9 3.12 -31.17 -8.84
C ALA A 9 2.53 -29.96 -8.12
N PHE A 10 1.98 -30.19 -6.93
CA PHE A 10 1.43 -29.16 -6.07
C PHE A 10 2.58 -28.21 -5.75
N GLN A 11 2.70 -27.13 -6.53
CA GLN A 11 3.64 -26.06 -6.24
C GLN A 11 3.21 -25.53 -4.87
N PRO A 12 4.07 -25.56 -3.83
CA PRO A 12 3.74 -24.91 -2.59
C PRO A 12 3.40 -23.46 -2.92
N SER A 13 2.19 -23.05 -2.58
CA SER A 13 1.78 -21.65 -2.73
C SER A 13 2.84 -20.81 -2.02
N PRO A 14 3.39 -19.75 -2.64
CA PRO A 14 4.37 -18.90 -1.97
C PRO A 14 3.75 -18.47 -0.64
N GLU A 15 4.53 -18.56 0.45
CA GLU A 15 4.02 -18.09 1.75
C GLU A 15 3.50 -16.66 1.57
N PRO A 16 2.29 -16.36 2.08
CA PRO A 16 1.72 -15.04 1.90
C PRO A 16 2.68 -14.00 2.51
N ALA A 17 2.88 -12.91 1.78
CA ALA A 17 3.70 -11.80 2.26
C ALA A 17 3.22 -11.38 3.66
N PRO A 18 4.15 -10.97 4.54
CA PRO A 18 3.80 -10.59 5.90
C PRO A 18 2.78 -9.45 5.87
N GLU A 19 1.79 -9.50 6.76
CA GLU A 19 0.67 -8.56 6.80
C GLU A 19 1.08 -7.07 6.73
N PRO A 20 2.17 -6.61 7.38
CA PRO A 20 2.63 -5.23 7.23
C PRO A 20 3.06 -4.87 5.80
N VAL A 21 3.61 -5.81 5.03
CA VAL A 21 3.99 -5.60 3.62
C VAL A 21 2.76 -5.56 2.72
N LEU A 22 1.75 -6.40 2.99
CA LEU A 22 0.46 -6.32 2.29
C LEU A 22 -0.25 -4.97 2.57
N ARG A 23 -0.14 -4.47 3.80
CA ARG A 23 -0.63 -3.15 4.18
C ARG A 23 0.06 -2.04 3.38
N LEU A 24 1.37 -2.15 3.15
CA LEU A 24 2.11 -1.21 2.30
C LEU A 24 1.62 -1.24 0.85
N ALA A 25 1.42 -2.43 0.28
CA ALA A 25 0.84 -2.56 -1.07
C ALA A 25 -0.56 -1.92 -1.16
N SER A 26 -1.39 -2.10 -0.13
CA SER A 26 -2.70 -1.45 -0.03
C SER A 26 -2.60 0.08 0.03
N LEU A 27 -1.59 0.62 0.70
CA LEU A 27 -1.36 2.07 0.79
C LEU A 27 -0.92 2.67 -0.56
N HIS A 28 -0.09 1.97 -1.33
CA HIS A 28 0.22 2.38 -2.72
C HIS A 28 -1.03 2.38 -3.60
N ASN A 29 -1.91 1.38 -3.46
CA ASN A 29 -3.18 1.35 -4.16
C ASN A 29 -4.11 2.50 -3.73
N ALA A 30 -4.12 2.86 -2.44
CA ALA A 30 -4.86 4.01 -1.95
C ALA A 30 -4.34 5.33 -2.53
N LEU A 31 -3.01 5.51 -2.60
CA LEU A 31 -2.41 6.68 -3.25
C LEU A 31 -2.79 6.74 -4.74
N ARG A 32 -2.74 5.60 -5.46
CA ARG A 32 -3.21 5.52 -6.85
C ARG A 32 -4.68 5.92 -6.99
N ALA A 33 -5.53 5.54 -6.05
CA ALA A 33 -6.92 5.96 -6.04
C ALA A 33 -7.07 7.47 -5.81
N VAL A 34 -6.23 8.09 -4.97
CA VAL A 34 -6.19 9.56 -4.77
C VAL A 34 -5.68 10.27 -6.03
N ASP A 35 -4.70 9.68 -6.70
CA ASP A 35 -4.10 10.21 -7.93
C ASP A 35 -5.09 10.32 -9.10
N ASP A 36 -6.05 9.40 -9.21
CA ASP A 36 -7.15 9.49 -10.18
C ASP A 36 -8.01 10.76 -10.00
N PHE A 37 -7.91 11.43 -8.84
CA PHE A 37 -8.57 12.72 -8.56
C PHE A 37 -7.67 13.95 -8.82
N GLY A 38 -6.43 13.76 -9.28
CA GLY A 38 -5.49 14.84 -9.62
C GLY A 38 -4.20 14.87 -8.82
N GLY A 39 -3.97 13.90 -7.92
CA GLY A 39 -2.83 13.90 -7.00
C GLY A 39 -1.44 13.76 -7.62
N GLY A 40 -1.30 13.23 -8.84
CA GLY A 40 -0.01 12.93 -9.50
C GLY A 40 0.13 11.44 -9.85
N PRO A 41 1.32 10.92 -10.20
CA PRO A 41 1.50 9.48 -10.41
C PRO A 41 2.04 8.76 -9.16
N ALA A 42 1.39 7.67 -8.76
CA ALA A 42 1.86 6.77 -7.71
C ALA A 42 3.05 5.92 -8.20
N SER A 43 4.04 5.73 -7.33
CA SER A 43 5.10 4.74 -7.57
C SER A 43 4.56 3.32 -7.41
N ASP A 44 5.03 2.40 -8.26
CA ASP A 44 4.74 0.98 -8.09
C ASP A 44 5.52 0.40 -6.92
N PHE A 45 4.84 -0.39 -6.09
CA PHE A 45 5.43 -1.13 -4.98
C PHE A 45 5.64 -2.59 -5.36
N ASP A 46 6.87 -3.05 -5.21
CA ASP A 46 7.24 -4.46 -5.37
C ASP A 46 7.07 -5.20 -4.03
N VAL A 47 6.02 -6.02 -3.95
CA VAL A 47 5.67 -6.81 -2.76
C VAL A 47 6.77 -7.80 -2.38
N ASP A 48 7.44 -8.40 -3.36
CA ASP A 48 8.49 -9.39 -3.11
C ASP A 48 9.76 -8.73 -2.57
N ALA A 49 10.11 -7.56 -3.12
CA ALA A 49 11.19 -6.73 -2.59
C ALA A 49 10.88 -6.26 -1.16
N GLY A 50 9.64 -5.82 -0.90
CA GLY A 50 9.17 -5.44 0.42
C GLY A 50 9.23 -6.57 1.44
N ALA A 51 8.83 -7.78 1.05
CA ALA A 51 8.90 -8.97 1.90
C ALA A 51 10.34 -9.33 2.27
N GLN A 52 11.28 -9.25 1.31
CA GLN A 52 12.70 -9.45 1.58
C GLN A 52 13.27 -8.39 2.52
N GLY A 53 12.92 -7.12 2.32
CA GLY A 53 13.31 -6.01 3.21
C GLY A 53 12.79 -6.22 4.63
N TRP A 54 11.53 -6.64 4.77
CA TRP A 54 10.94 -6.99 6.07
C TRP A 54 11.69 -8.12 6.78
N GLN A 55 12.05 -9.18 6.06
CA GLN A 55 12.81 -10.31 6.60
C GLN A 55 14.22 -9.91 7.05
N ARG A 56 14.84 -8.90 6.44
CA ARG A 56 16.16 -8.37 6.84
C ARG A 56 16.08 -7.32 7.94
N ALA A 57 14.97 -6.60 8.04
CA ALA A 57 14.78 -5.53 9.01
C ALA A 57 14.90 -6.03 10.46
N SER A 58 15.54 -5.21 11.30
CA SER A 58 15.67 -5.47 12.74
C SER A 58 14.31 -5.48 13.45
N ALA A 59 14.19 -6.17 14.58
CA ALA A 59 12.94 -6.20 15.35
C ALA A 59 12.41 -4.80 15.76
N PRO A 60 13.25 -3.83 16.16
CA PRO A 60 12.80 -2.45 16.36
C PRO A 60 12.28 -1.78 15.09
N ALA A 61 12.93 -2.00 13.94
CA ALA A 61 12.48 -1.46 12.65
C ALA A 61 11.12 -2.02 12.26
N ARG A 62 10.91 -3.33 12.40
CA ARG A 62 9.62 -4.00 12.16
C ARG A 62 8.49 -3.43 13.04
N ARG A 63 8.75 -3.21 14.33
CA ARG A 63 7.77 -2.58 15.24
C ARG A 63 7.44 -1.14 14.84
N CYS A 64 8.46 -0.38 14.42
CA CYS A 64 8.26 0.99 13.97
C CYS A 64 7.43 1.03 12.69
N PHE A 65 7.76 0.17 11.73
CA PHE A 65 7.05 0.01 10.47
C PHE A 65 5.58 -0.38 10.69
N ASP A 66 5.33 -1.40 11.52
CA ASP A 66 3.97 -1.87 11.80
C ASP A 66 3.10 -0.74 12.39
N ARG A 67 3.60 -0.04 13.41
CA ARG A 67 2.89 1.10 14.00
C ARG A 67 2.65 2.22 12.98
N ARG A 68 3.66 2.61 12.21
CA ARG A 68 3.55 3.71 11.23
C ARG A 68 2.59 3.38 10.09
N SER A 69 2.64 2.16 9.58
CA SER A 69 1.77 1.72 8.50
C SER A 69 0.32 1.62 8.97
N ALA A 70 0.05 1.20 10.22
CA ALA A 70 -1.29 1.25 10.80
C ALA A 70 -1.82 2.70 10.90
N THR A 71 -0.99 3.65 11.33
CA THR A 71 -1.37 5.08 11.35
C THR A 71 -1.66 5.60 9.95
N LEU A 72 -0.83 5.28 8.97
CA LEU A 72 -1.00 5.76 7.59
C LEU A 72 -2.26 5.19 6.94
N VAL A 73 -2.64 3.95 7.25
CA VAL A 73 -3.94 3.38 6.83
C VAL A 73 -5.11 4.19 7.38
N GLY A 74 -5.04 4.62 8.64
CA GLY A 74 -6.06 5.49 9.24
C GLY A 74 -6.20 6.82 8.49
N VAL A 75 -5.08 7.47 8.16
CA VAL A 75 -5.06 8.71 7.36
C VAL A 75 -5.64 8.48 5.97
N ALA A 76 -5.18 7.44 5.25
CA ALA A 76 -5.66 7.11 3.91
C ALA A 76 -7.17 6.85 3.90
N SER A 77 -7.68 6.07 4.86
CA SER A 77 -9.10 5.72 4.96
C SER A 77 -9.95 6.96 5.22
N ALA A 78 -9.56 7.79 6.20
CA ALA A 78 -10.27 9.04 6.51
C ALA A 78 -10.27 10.02 5.33
N GLY A 79 -9.15 10.15 4.62
CA GLY A 79 -9.04 10.99 3.43
C GLY A 79 -9.94 10.53 2.28
N LEU A 80 -9.94 9.22 2.00
CA LEU A 80 -10.80 8.63 0.96
C LEU A 80 -12.29 8.72 1.30
N GLU A 81 -12.64 8.54 2.58
CA GLU A 81 -14.01 8.74 3.07
C GLU A 81 -14.44 10.20 2.89
N ALA A 82 -13.59 11.17 3.24
CA ALA A 82 -13.87 12.59 3.06
C ALA A 82 -14.07 12.97 1.58
N ILE A 83 -13.20 12.46 0.69
CA ILE A 83 -13.32 12.62 -0.77
C ILE A 83 -14.65 12.05 -1.27
N SER A 84 -14.99 10.84 -0.83
CA SER A 84 -16.21 10.14 -1.24
C SER A 84 -17.48 10.87 -0.76
N ALA A 85 -17.51 11.27 0.52
CA ALA A 85 -18.63 12.00 1.11
C ALA A 85 -18.85 13.37 0.42
N HIS A 86 -17.77 14.11 0.13
CA HIS A 86 -17.87 15.39 -0.58
C HIS A 86 -18.41 15.25 -2.01
N ARG A 87 -18.03 14.18 -2.70
CA ARG A 87 -18.53 13.87 -4.05
C ARG A 87 -20.04 13.63 -4.04
N GLU A 88 -20.55 12.96 -3.01
CA GLU A 88 -21.98 12.69 -2.85
C GLU A 88 -22.77 13.94 -2.45
N SER A 89 -22.18 14.86 -1.68
CA SER A 89 -22.91 15.98 -1.06
C SER A 89 -22.82 17.31 -1.79
N SER A 90 -21.75 17.62 -2.54
CA SER A 90 -21.43 19.04 -2.85
C SER A 90 -20.70 19.33 -4.17
N GLY A 91 -20.44 18.33 -5.02
CA GLY A 91 -19.77 18.56 -6.31
C GLY A 91 -18.23 18.56 -6.21
N ALA A 92 -17.55 19.33 -7.06
CA ALA A 92 -16.10 19.23 -7.28
C ALA A 92 -15.27 19.42 -5.98
N ILE A 93 -14.39 18.45 -5.71
CA ILE A 93 -13.49 18.44 -4.55
C ILE A 93 -12.41 19.50 -4.74
N ASN A 94 -11.98 20.17 -3.67
CA ASN A 94 -10.88 21.13 -3.72
C ASN A 94 -9.58 20.40 -4.13
N PRO A 95 -8.97 20.73 -5.30
CA PRO A 95 -7.74 20.08 -5.76
C PRO A 95 -6.60 20.20 -4.75
N ALA A 96 -6.47 21.33 -4.05
CA ALA A 96 -5.44 21.51 -3.03
C ALA A 96 -5.58 20.55 -1.84
N ALA A 97 -6.80 20.07 -1.55
CA ALA A 97 -7.02 19.06 -0.51
C ALA A 97 -6.62 17.65 -0.98
N ILE A 98 -6.85 17.35 -2.26
CA ILE A 98 -6.41 16.09 -2.89
C ILE A 98 -4.89 16.05 -2.93
N ASP A 99 -4.25 17.15 -3.35
CA ASP A 99 -2.79 17.27 -3.39
C ASP A 99 -2.17 17.12 -2.00
N ALA A 100 -2.77 17.75 -0.97
CA ALA A 100 -2.29 17.63 0.40
C ALA A 100 -2.37 16.19 0.92
N LEU A 101 -3.47 15.47 0.63
CA LEU A 101 -3.60 14.06 0.98
C LEU A 101 -2.58 13.19 0.24
N ALA A 102 -2.42 13.41 -1.07
CA ALA A 102 -1.46 12.66 -1.88
C ALA A 102 -0.02 12.85 -1.36
N GLU A 103 0.35 14.08 -1.00
CA GLU A 103 1.67 14.38 -0.44
C GLU A 103 1.89 13.73 0.93
N GLU A 104 0.88 13.76 1.81
CA GLU A 104 0.94 13.09 3.11
C GLU A 104 1.13 11.57 2.96
N LEU A 105 0.42 10.96 2.02
CA LEU A 105 0.57 9.53 1.71
C LEU A 105 1.95 9.22 1.14
N ARG A 106 2.48 10.03 0.21
CA ARG A 106 3.83 9.84 -0.35
C ARG A 106 4.91 9.92 0.72
N ALA A 107 4.91 10.98 1.52
CA ALA A 107 5.87 11.14 2.61
C ALA A 107 5.78 9.99 3.62
N GLY A 108 4.56 9.51 3.90
CA GLY A 108 4.34 8.33 4.73
C GLY A 108 4.92 7.05 4.14
N LEU A 109 4.68 6.80 2.85
CA LEU A 109 5.18 5.64 2.11
C LEU A 109 6.71 5.63 2.05
N GLU A 110 7.34 6.75 1.67
CA GLU A 110 8.80 6.87 1.66
C GLU A 110 9.41 6.58 3.05
N GLY A 111 8.76 7.08 4.11
CA GLY A 111 9.16 6.83 5.48
C GLY A 111 9.02 5.37 5.92
N LEU A 112 8.13 4.59 5.32
CA LEU A 112 7.96 3.16 5.54
C LEU A 112 8.98 2.35 4.74
N GLU A 113 9.17 2.66 3.46
CA GLU A 113 10.14 1.99 2.59
C GLU A 113 11.58 2.15 3.12
N ALA A 114 11.93 3.34 3.62
CA ALA A 114 13.22 3.59 4.25
C ALA A 114 13.51 2.71 5.48
N LEU A 115 12.49 2.14 6.13
CA LEU A 115 12.66 1.19 7.23
C LEU A 115 12.94 -0.25 6.76
N LEU A 116 12.63 -0.57 5.50
CA LEU A 116 12.82 -1.90 4.92
C LEU A 116 14.13 -2.05 4.14
N VAL A 117 14.72 -0.93 3.72
CA VAL A 117 16.00 -0.90 2.97
C VAL A 117 17.23 -0.86 3.90
N ARG A 118 17.02 -0.59 5.20
CA ARG A 118 18.09 -0.41 6.20
C ARG A 118 18.65 -1.69 6.80
#